data_AF-A0AA91LV96-F1
#
_entry.id   AF-A0AA91LV96-F1
#
_cell.length_a   1.000
_cell.length_b   1.000
_cell.length_c   1.000
_cell.angle_alpha   90.00
_cell.angle_beta   90.00
_cell.angle_gamma   90.00
#
_symmetry.space_group_name_H-M   'P 1'
#
loop_
_entity.id
_entity.type
_entity.pdbx_description
1 polymer ?
#
loop_
_entity_poly.entity_id
_entity_poly.type
_entity_poly.pdbx_seq_one_letter_code
_entity_poly.pdbx_strand_id
1 'polypeptide(L)'
;MTISASEARKRLFPLLEQVNTDHEPVRITSRAGDAVLMSAADYDAWQETVYLLRSPENARRLMEAVARDKTGRAGPTGYTKSIDELKELAGGQECGVSTSILMPGTISCFG
;
A
#
# COMPACT_ATOMS: atom_id res chain seq x y z
N MET A 1 -8.78 26.01 13.02
CA MET A 1 -9.83 26.90 13.57
C MET A 1 -10.33 26.39 14.93
N THR A 2 -10.74 27.26 15.87
CA THR A 2 -11.30 26.85 17.17
C THR A 2 -12.71 27.41 17.39
N ILE A 3 -13.67 26.56 17.77
CA ILE A 3 -15.08 26.93 17.99
C ILE A 3 -15.62 26.33 19.30
N SER A 4 -16.70 26.91 19.85
CA SER A 4 -17.36 26.32 21.02
C SER A 4 -18.24 25.12 20.64
N ALA A 5 -18.45 24.19 21.57
CA ALA A 5 -19.32 23.04 21.35
C ALA A 5 -20.77 23.42 21.00
N SER A 6 -21.28 24.53 21.52
CA SER A 6 -22.61 25.04 21.18
C SER A 6 -22.71 25.48 19.73
N GLU A 7 -21.66 26.12 19.21
CA GLU A 7 -21.57 26.53 17.82
C GLU A 7 -21.37 25.33 16.88
N ALA A 8 -20.48 24.42 17.27
CA ALA A 8 -20.24 23.18 16.53
C ALA A 8 -21.53 22.36 16.36
N ARG A 9 -22.36 22.27 17.41
CA ARG A 9 -23.66 21.57 17.35
C ARG A 9 -24.61 22.19 16.33
N LYS A 10 -24.68 23.53 16.26
CA LYS A 10 -25.55 24.23 15.31
C LYS A 10 -25.10 24.05 13.86
N ARG A 11 -23.79 23.89 13.64
CA ARG A 11 -23.17 23.87 12.31
C ARG A 11 -22.49 22.55 11.99
N LEU A 12 -22.95 21.45 12.58
CA LEU A 12 -22.26 20.16 12.46
C LEU A 12 -22.14 19.70 11.00
N PHE A 13 -23.22 19.77 10.21
CA PHE A 13 -23.20 19.35 8.81
C PHE A 13 -22.26 20.19 7.93
N PRO A 14 -22.31 21.54 7.96
CA PRO A 14 -21.32 22.36 7.27
C PRO A 14 -19.88 22.07 7.69
N LEU A 15 -19.65 21.84 9.00
CA LEU A 15 -18.30 21.52 9.49
C LEU A 15 -17.81 20.17 8.98
N LEU A 16 -18.69 19.17 8.86
CA LEU A 16 -18.35 17.87 8.27
C LEU A 16 -17.96 18.02 6.79
N GLU A 17 -18.70 18.80 6.02
CA GLU A 17 -18.36 19.08 4.62
C GLU A 17 -17.02 19.82 4.51
N GLN A 18 -16.81 20.84 5.36
CA GLN A 18 -15.58 21.62 5.40
C GLN A 18 -14.36 20.75 5.71
N VAL A 19 -14.39 19.93 6.76
CA VAL A 19 -13.21 19.10 7.13
C VAL A 19 -12.89 18.04 6.09
N ASN A 20 -13.88 17.55 5.33
CA ASN A 20 -13.65 16.59 4.25
C ASN A 20 -13.16 17.26 2.95
N THR A 21 -13.43 18.55 2.76
CA THR A 21 -13.03 19.30 1.55
C THR A 21 -11.68 19.95 1.73
N ASP A 22 -11.51 20.66 2.84
CA ASP A 22 -10.31 21.46 3.12
C ASP A 22 -9.20 20.61 3.76
N HIS A 23 -9.53 19.42 4.26
CA HIS A 23 -8.62 18.56 5.04
C HIS A 23 -8.00 19.29 6.25
N GLU A 24 -8.69 20.30 6.78
CA GLU A 24 -8.24 21.08 7.93
C GLU A 24 -8.99 20.68 9.21
N PRO A 25 -8.28 20.26 10.28
CA PRO A 25 -8.91 19.94 11.55
C PRO A 25 -9.51 21.16 12.26
N VAL A 26 -10.69 20.98 12.85
CA VAL A 26 -11.37 21.99 13.67
C VAL A 26 -11.33 21.58 15.13
N ARG A 27 -10.82 22.46 16.00
CA ARG A 27 -10.84 22.27 17.45
C ARG A 27 -12.17 22.76 18.03
N ILE A 28 -12.82 21.92 18.82
CA ILE A 28 -14.07 22.20 19.50
C ILE A 28 -13.78 22.29 21.00
N THR A 29 -14.10 23.41 21.63
CA THR A 29 -13.90 23.63 23.07
C THR A 29 -15.22 23.53 23.82
N SER A 30 -15.20 22.87 24.98
CA SER A 30 -16.38 22.72 25.84
C SER A 30 -16.01 22.78 27.32
N ARG A 31 -17.00 22.97 28.20
CA ARG A 31 -16.77 22.90 29.66
C ARG A 31 -16.31 21.52 30.13
N ALA A 32 -16.59 20.46 29.36
CA ALA A 32 -16.20 19.09 29.69
C ALA A 32 -14.83 18.71 29.11
N GLY A 33 -14.23 19.57 28.28
CA GLY A 33 -12.98 19.30 27.58
C GLY A 33 -13.03 19.64 26.09
N ASP A 34 -11.88 19.53 25.46
CA ASP A 34 -11.68 19.84 24.05
C ASP A 34 -11.72 18.57 23.19
N ALA A 35 -12.22 18.72 21.98
CA ALA A 35 -12.22 17.68 20.95
C ALA A 35 -11.70 18.25 19.63
N VAL A 36 -11.31 17.36 18.71
CA VAL A 36 -10.91 17.73 17.35
C VAL A 36 -11.82 16.98 16.38
N LEU A 37 -12.37 17.72 15.42
CA LEU A 37 -13.08 17.19 14.28
C LEU A 37 -12.15 17.24 13.06
N MET A 38 -12.02 16.13 12.35
CA MET A 38 -11.23 15.99 11.13
C MET A 38 -11.91 14.99 10.19
N SER A 39 -11.47 14.92 8.93
CA SER A 39 -11.98 13.91 8.01
C SER A 39 -11.61 12.50 8.49
N ALA A 40 -12.47 11.53 8.20
CA ALA A 40 -12.19 10.13 8.52
C ALA A 40 -10.99 9.62 7.69
N ALA A 41 -10.90 10.03 6.43
CA ALA A 41 -9.80 9.65 5.55
C ALA A 41 -8.44 10.13 6.09
N ASP A 42 -8.35 11.35 6.59
CA ASP A 42 -7.10 11.87 7.19
C ASP A 42 -6.77 11.13 8.48
N TYR A 43 -7.77 10.81 9.30
CA TYR A 43 -7.57 10.03 10.52
C TYR A 43 -7.02 8.63 10.20
N ASP A 44 -7.61 7.92 9.24
CA ASP A 44 -7.19 6.57 8.85
C ASP A 44 -5.78 6.59 8.25
N ALA A 45 -5.49 7.54 7.35
CA ALA A 45 -4.16 7.73 6.77
C ALA A 45 -3.10 8.05 7.84
N TRP A 46 -3.46 8.85 8.85
CA TRP A 46 -2.58 9.13 9.99
C TRP A 46 -2.35 7.90 10.86
N GLN A 47 -3.39 7.11 11.16
CA GLN A 47 -3.24 5.86 11.91
C GLN A 47 -2.33 4.87 11.17
N GLU A 48 -2.50 4.74 9.86
CA GLU A 48 -1.64 3.89 9.02
C GLU A 48 -0.19 4.39 9.03
N THR A 49 0.01 5.70 8.85
CA THR A 49 1.36 6.29 8.87
C THR A 49 2.04 6.08 10.22
N VAL A 50 1.33 6.31 11.32
CA VAL A 50 1.85 6.06 12.68
C VAL A 50 2.14 4.57 12.87
N TYR A 51 1.28 3.68 12.38
CA TYR A 51 1.49 2.24 12.45
C TYR A 51 2.75 1.81 11.67
N LEU A 52 2.97 2.33 10.46
CA LEU A 52 4.17 2.07 9.67
C LEU A 52 5.44 2.59 10.34
N LEU A 53 5.36 3.76 10.99
CA LEU A 53 6.50 4.41 11.66
C LEU A 53 6.75 3.94 13.09
N ARG A 54 5.86 3.13 13.69
CA ARG A 54 6.03 2.61 15.06
C ARG A 54 7.24 1.69 15.22
N SER A 55 7.76 1.13 14.15
CA SER A 55 9.06 0.45 14.14
C SER A 55 10.10 1.34 13.46
N PRO A 56 11.13 1.81 14.18
CA PRO A 56 12.23 2.57 13.59
C PRO A 56 12.87 1.86 12.40
N GLU A 57 12.91 0.53 12.43
CA GLU A 57 13.42 -0.30 11.34
C GLU A 57 12.48 -0.29 10.11
N ASN A 58 11.16 -0.22 10.32
CA ASN A 58 10.20 -0.12 9.22
C ASN A 58 10.20 1.28 8.59
N ALA A 59 10.34 2.33 9.41
CA ALA A 59 10.55 3.69 8.94
C ALA A 59 11.83 3.81 8.08
N ARG A 60 12.94 3.20 8.53
CA ARG A 60 14.20 3.14 7.77
C ARG A 60 14.00 2.47 6.40
N ARG A 61 13.34 1.30 6.36
CA ARG A 61 13.08 0.56 5.12
C ARG A 61 12.19 1.34 4.15
N LEU A 62 11.16 2.02 4.64
CA LEU A 62 10.28 2.85 3.82
C LEU A 62 11.03 4.05 3.23
N MET A 63 11.84 4.75 4.04
CA MET A 63 12.68 5.85 3.56
C MET A 63 13.69 5.41 2.51
N GLU A 64 14.31 4.24 2.68
CA GLU A 64 15.21 3.65 1.66
C GLU A 64 14.49 3.29 0.37
N ALA A 65 13.26 2.75 0.46
CA ALA A 65 12.44 2.44 -0.71
C ALA A 65 12.06 3.71 -1.50
N VAL A 66 11.62 4.76 -0.81
CA VAL A 66 11.28 6.06 -1.43
C VAL A 66 12.51 6.71 -2.06
N ALA A 67 13.69 6.63 -1.43
CA ALA A 67 14.93 7.14 -2.01
C ALA A 67 15.34 6.38 -3.29
N ARG A 68 15.18 5.05 -3.30
CA ARG A 68 15.42 4.21 -4.49
C ARG A 68 14.47 4.57 -5.64
N ASP A 69 13.20 4.80 -5.34
CA ASP A 69 12.19 5.12 -6.35
C ASP A 69 12.41 6.52 -6.96
N LYS A 70 12.72 7.52 -6.12
CA LYS A 70 13.04 8.89 -6.58
C LYS A 70 14.32 8.99 -7.41
N THR A 71 15.25 8.04 -7.26
CA THR A 71 16.50 7.99 -8.03
C THR A 71 16.36 7.17 -9.32
N GLY A 72 15.15 6.70 -9.65
CA GLY A 72 14.90 5.85 -10.82
C GLY A 72 15.55 4.47 -10.73
N ARG A 73 16.09 4.11 -9.56
CA ARG A 73 16.71 2.82 -9.29
C ARG A 73 15.66 1.97 -8.60
N ALA A 74 14.75 1.41 -9.38
CA ALA A 74 13.91 0.32 -8.90
C ALA A 74 14.84 -0.69 -8.19
N GLY A 75 14.49 -1.05 -6.95
CA GLY A 75 15.28 -2.00 -6.16
C GLY A 75 15.44 -3.35 -6.88
N PRO A 76 16.08 -4.35 -6.29
CA PRO A 76 16.30 -5.65 -6.95
C PRO A 76 15.00 -6.39 -7.39
N THR A 77 13.81 -5.88 -7.04
CA THR A 77 12.49 -6.34 -7.52
C THR A 77 11.89 -5.44 -8.61
N GLY A 78 12.65 -4.49 -9.15
CA GLY A 78 12.37 -3.81 -10.40
C GLY A 78 12.56 -4.78 -11.53
N TYR A 79 11.54 -5.58 -11.82
CA TYR A 79 11.52 -6.45 -13.00
C TYR A 79 11.38 -5.61 -14.27
N THR A 80 12.46 -4.92 -14.67
CA THR A 80 12.68 -4.51 -16.05
C THR A 80 13.53 -5.57 -16.72
N LYS A 81 13.05 -6.82 -16.73
CA LYS A 81 13.60 -7.82 -17.63
C LYS A 81 13.02 -7.54 -19.01
N SER A 82 13.86 -7.53 -20.03
CA SER A 82 13.38 -7.52 -21.41
C SER A 82 12.48 -8.75 -21.62
N ILE A 83 11.53 -8.65 -22.56
CA ILE A 83 10.64 -9.78 -22.90
C ILE A 83 11.46 -11.05 -23.23
N ASP A 84 12.68 -10.88 -23.73
CA ASP A 84 13.56 -11.98 -24.11
C ASP A 84 14.21 -12.68 -22.90
N GLU A 85 14.57 -11.97 -21.82
CA GLU A 85 15.04 -12.62 -20.58
C GLU A 85 13.92 -13.37 -19.84
N LEU A 86 12.66 -12.94 -20.00
CA LEU A 86 11.50 -13.65 -19.44
C LEU A 86 11.26 -14.98 -20.16
N LYS A 87 11.50 -15.05 -21.48
CA LYS A 87 11.40 -16.30 -22.26
C LYS A 87 12.45 -17.33 -21.86
N GLU A 88 13.66 -16.88 -21.51
CA GLU A 88 14.72 -17.78 -21.04
C GLU A 88 14.41 -18.39 -19.66
N LEU A 89 13.81 -17.60 -18.75
CA LEU A 89 13.37 -18.10 -17.44
C LEU A 89 12.12 -18.98 -17.52
N ALA A 90 11.25 -18.73 -18.50
CA ALA A 90 10.09 -19.57 -18.80
C ALA A 90 10.44 -20.79 -19.66
N GLY A 91 11.66 -20.85 -20.22
CA GLY A 91 12.20 -21.95 -21.01
C GLY A 91 12.63 -23.16 -20.17
N GLY A 92 11.79 -23.55 -19.20
CA GLY A 92 11.85 -24.90 -18.66
C GLY A 92 11.38 -25.84 -19.75
N GLN A 93 12.23 -26.80 -20.13
CA GLN A 93 12.01 -27.90 -21.06
C GLN A 93 10.54 -28.06 -21.48
N GLU A 94 10.28 -27.87 -22.77
CA GLU A 94 9.19 -28.58 -23.41
C GLU A 94 9.46 -30.06 -23.13
N CYS A 95 8.79 -30.61 -22.11
CA CYS A 95 8.64 -32.04 -21.98
C CYS A 95 7.91 -32.44 -23.24
N GLY A 96 8.68 -32.83 -24.26
CA GLY A 96 8.16 -33.23 -25.55
C GLY A 96 7.16 -34.32 -25.26
N VAL A 97 5.88 -34.00 -25.37
CA VAL A 97 4.84 -35.01 -25.42
C VAL A 97 5.02 -35.68 -26.76
N SER A 98 6.00 -36.58 -26.83
CA SER A 98 6.04 -37.60 -27.84
C SER A 98 4.74 -38.35 -27.65
N THR A 99 3.75 -37.98 -28.46
CA THR A 99 2.54 -38.76 -28.63
C THR A 99 2.95 -40.01 -29.42
N SER A 100 3.77 -40.84 -28.80
CA SER A 100 3.93 -42.22 -29.21
C SER A 100 2.74 -42.94 -28.62
N ILE A 101 1.80 -43.27 -29.51
CA ILE A 101 0.69 -44.18 -29.25
C ILE A 101 1.23 -45.36 -28.43
N LEU A 102 0.63 -45.57 -27.27
CA LEU A 102 0.85 -46.71 -26.39
C LEU A 102 0.90 -48.01 -27.23
N MET A 103 2.06 -48.66 -27.25
CA MET A 103 2.12 -50.08 -26.99
C MET A 103 2.51 -50.24 -25.51
N PRO A 104 1.90 -51.16 -24.75
CA PRO A 104 2.07 -51.21 -23.31
C PRO A 104 3.36 -51.96 -22.98
N GLY A 105 4.32 -51.30 -22.33
CA GLY A 105 5.46 -52.00 -21.77
C GLY A 105 6.64 -51.11 -21.42
N THR A 106 6.87 -50.94 -20.13
CA THR A 106 8.09 -50.41 -19.47
C THR A 106 8.43 -48.93 -19.67
N ILE A 107 8.21 -48.13 -18.63
CA ILE A 107 8.85 -46.83 -18.43
C ILE A 107 10.21 -47.10 -17.79
N SER A 108 11.29 -46.80 -18.51
CA SER A 108 12.64 -46.76 -17.95
C SER A 108 13.03 -45.30 -17.78
N CYS A 109 13.25 -44.87 -16.54
CA CYS A 109 13.84 -43.57 -16.23
C CYS A 109 15.38 -43.72 -16.25
N PHE A 110 16.06 -42.96 -17.10
CA PHE A 110 17.51 -42.76 -16.98
C PHE A 110 17.75 -41.36 -16.40
N GLY A 111 18.60 -41.29 -15.37
CA GLY A 111 19.06 -40.06 -14.73
C GLY A 111 20.26 -39.44 -15.42
#